data_AF-A0A3C1LAD4-F1
#
_entry.id   AF-A0A3C1LAD4-F1
#
_cell.length_a   1.000
_cell.length_b   1.000
_cell.length_c   1.000
_cell.angle_alpha   90.00
_cell.angle_beta   90.00
_cell.angle_gamma   90.00
#
_symmetry.space_group_name_H-M   'P 1'
#
loop_
_entity.id
_entity.type
_entity.pdbx_description
1 polymer ?
#
loop_
_entity_poly.entity_id
_entity_poly.type
_entity_poly.pdbx_seq_one_letter_code
_entity_poly.pdbx_strand_id
1 'polypeptide(L)'
;AGIIVATAAADSDWLFRWGFPVFAIAMAVVVVAVADGVGAGLLASGAMRWVGDRSYGLYLWHWPIFLFMSPARTHLHGVALDLARVLAAVLVAHLSLHFVEEPIRSRHR
;
A
#
# COMPACT_ATOMS: atom_id res chain seq x y z
N ALA A 1 -2.89 -17.49 12.32
CA ALA A 1 -2.97 -16.95 10.96
C ALA A 1 -1.56 -16.98 10.37
N GLY A 2 -1.34 -17.73 9.28
CA GLY A 2 -0.04 -17.76 8.61
C GLY A 2 0.03 -16.64 7.58
N ILE A 3 1.19 -15.98 7.48
CA ILE A 3 1.48 -15.06 6.38
C ILE A 3 2.14 -15.90 5.27
N ILE A 4 1.59 -15.86 4.06
CA ILE A 4 2.21 -16.48 2.89
C ILE A 4 2.92 -15.37 2.12
N VAL A 5 4.23 -15.53 1.92
CA VAL A 5 5.04 -14.62 1.11
C VAL A 5 5.64 -15.42 -0.04
N ALA A 6 5.53 -14.89 -1.26
CA ALA A 6 6.19 -15.41 -2.44
C ALA A 6 6.98 -14.27 -3.10
N THR A 7 8.18 -14.58 -3.59
CA THR A 7 9.08 -13.62 -4.24
C THR A 7 9.38 -14.09 -5.67
N ALA A 8 9.38 -13.16 -6.62
CA ALA A 8 9.73 -13.41 -8.01
C ALA A 8 10.60 -12.26 -8.54
N ALA A 9 11.40 -12.54 -9.58
CA ALA A 9 12.12 -11.50 -10.30
C ALA A 9 11.13 -10.62 -11.09
N ALA A 10 11.40 -9.32 -11.17
CA ALA A 10 10.50 -8.35 -11.78
C ALA A 10 10.29 -8.56 -13.29
N ASP A 11 11.24 -9.23 -13.95
CA ASP A 11 11.26 -9.57 -15.37
C ASP A 11 10.76 -11.00 -15.67
N SER A 12 10.17 -11.69 -14.69
CA SER A 12 9.75 -13.08 -14.84
C SER A 12 8.46 -13.22 -15.65
N ASP A 13 8.54 -13.82 -16.84
CA ASP A 13 7.38 -14.15 -17.69
C ASP A 13 6.31 -14.98 -16.98
N TRP A 14 6.73 -15.87 -16.07
CA TRP A 14 5.81 -16.68 -15.26
C TRP A 14 4.90 -15.83 -14.37
N LEU A 15 5.43 -14.73 -13.81
CA LEU A 15 4.67 -13.82 -12.96
C LEU A 15 3.52 -13.19 -13.76
N PHE A 16 3.78 -12.79 -15.00
CA PHE A 16 2.76 -12.22 -15.88
C PHE A 16 1.76 -13.26 -16.37
N ARG A 17 2.25 -14.45 -16.74
CA ARG A 17 1.41 -15.49 -17.35
C ARG A 17 0.48 -16.17 -16.36
N TRP A 18 0.95 -16.40 -15.12
CA TRP A 18 0.21 -17.18 -14.13
C TRP A 18 0.20 -16.55 -12.74
N GLY A 19 1.26 -15.85 -12.34
CA GLY A 19 1.36 -15.22 -11.02
C GLY A 19 0.24 -14.18 -10.77
N PHE A 20 0.13 -13.17 -11.62
CA PHE A 20 -0.90 -12.13 -11.48
C PHE A 20 -2.33 -12.67 -11.61
N PRO A 21 -2.67 -13.56 -12.57
CA PRO A 21 -3.99 -14.20 -12.60
C PRO A 21 -4.34 -14.96 -11.32
N VAL A 22 -3.40 -15.76 -10.79
CA VAL A 22 -3.62 -16.50 -9.54
C VAL A 22 -3.82 -15.55 -8.36
N PHE A 23 -3.02 -14.48 -8.28
CA PHE A 23 -3.18 -13.45 -7.26
C PHE A 23 -4.53 -12.72 -7.37
N ALA A 24 -4.96 -12.40 -8.59
CA ALA A 24 -6.26 -11.76 -8.83
C ALA A 24 -7.43 -12.65 -8.39
N ILE A 25 -7.39 -13.95 -8.71
CA ILE A 25 -8.40 -14.92 -8.25
C ILE A 25 -8.40 -15.02 -6.73
N ALA A 26 -7.23 -15.11 -6.10
CA ALA A 26 -7.10 -15.14 -4.65
C ALA A 26 -7.71 -13.88 -4.00
N MET A 27 -7.45 -12.70 -4.57
CA MET A 27 -8.06 -11.45 -4.10
C MET A 27 -9.58 -11.42 -4.30
N ALA A 28 -10.09 -11.91 -5.43
CA ALA A 28 -11.53 -12.02 -5.65
C ALA A 28 -12.20 -12.90 -4.58
N VAL A 29 -11.59 -14.03 -4.23
CA VAL A 29 -12.07 -14.91 -3.15
C VAL A 29 -12.07 -14.18 -1.80
N VAL A 30 -11.02 -13.43 -1.48
CA VAL A 30 -10.95 -12.64 -0.24
C VAL A 30 -12.05 -11.59 -0.20
N VAL A 31 -12.29 -10.88 -1.31
CA VAL A 31 -13.35 -9.86 -1.41
C VAL A 31 -14.72 -10.48 -1.20
N VAL A 32 -15.02 -11.60 -1.85
CA VAL A 32 -16.31 -12.32 -1.68
C VAL A 32 -16.47 -12.81 -0.24
N ALA A 33 -15.45 -13.45 0.33
CA ALA A 33 -15.50 -13.96 1.69
C ALA A 33 -15.77 -12.84 2.72
N VAL A 34 -15.11 -11.69 2.56
CA VAL A 34 -15.34 -10.51 3.40
C VAL A 34 -16.74 -9.94 3.22
N ALA A 35 -17.25 -9.89 1.98
CA ALA A 35 -18.61 -9.44 1.69
C ALA A 35 -19.66 -10.34 2.35
N ASP A 36 -19.40 -11.64 2.43
CA ASP A 36 -20.22 -12.63 3.15
C ASP A 36 -19.96 -12.65 4.67
N GLY A 37 -19.15 -11.71 5.19
CA GLY A 37 -18.89 -11.50 6.61
C GLY A 37 -17.68 -12.25 7.18
N VAL A 38 -17.05 -13.14 6.42
CA VAL A 38 -15.86 -13.88 6.86
C VAL A 38 -14.65 -12.94 6.90
N GLY A 39 -14.09 -12.71 8.09
CA GLY A 39 -12.94 -11.82 8.25
C GLY A 39 -13.28 -10.33 8.20
N ALA A 40 -14.56 -9.95 8.10
CA ALA A 40 -14.99 -8.56 8.12
C ALA A 40 -14.54 -7.82 9.39
N GLY A 41 -14.53 -8.49 10.55
CA GLY A 41 -14.01 -7.94 11.80
C GLY A 41 -12.52 -7.55 11.75
N LEU A 42 -11.71 -8.28 10.99
CA LEU A 42 -10.28 -7.99 10.82
C LEU A 42 -10.08 -6.73 9.97
N LEU A 43 -10.83 -6.60 8.87
CA LEU A 43 -10.77 -5.40 8.02
C LEU A 43 -11.46 -4.19 8.66
N ALA A 44 -12.41 -4.43 9.56
CA ALA A 44 -13.03 -3.42 10.40
C ALA A 44 -12.15 -3.02 11.60
N SER A 45 -10.99 -3.65 11.82
CA SER A 45 -10.10 -3.26 12.90
C SER A 45 -9.60 -1.82 12.72
N GLY A 46 -9.33 -1.13 13.83
CA GLY A 46 -8.83 0.26 13.79
C GLY A 46 -7.54 0.41 12.97
N ALA A 47 -6.65 -0.58 13.04
CA ALA A 47 -5.42 -0.59 12.26
C ALA A 47 -5.68 -0.65 10.75
N MET A 48 -6.57 -1.54 10.30
CA MET A 48 -6.86 -1.68 8.87
C MET A 48 -7.62 -0.47 8.32
N ARG A 49 -8.55 0.10 9.11
CA ARG A 49 -9.21 1.37 8.75
C ARG A 49 -8.21 2.51 8.63
N TRP A 50 -7.28 2.64 9.58
CA TRP A 50 -6.24 3.67 9.56
C TRP A 50 -5.37 3.60 8.29
N VAL A 51 -5.04 2.39 7.83
CA VAL A 51 -4.33 2.16 6.57
C VAL A 51 -5.22 2.53 5.38
N GLY A 52 -6.48 2.10 5.38
CA GLY A 52 -7.46 2.41 4.35
C GLY A 52 -7.67 3.91 4.13
N ASP A 53 -7.79 4.68 5.23
CA ASP A 53 -7.96 6.14 5.20
C ASP A 53 -6.77 6.86 4.55
N ARG A 54 -5.56 6.27 4.61
CA ARG A 54 -4.33 6.84 4.02
C ARG A 54 -3.96 6.23 2.67
N SER A 55 -4.71 5.24 2.19
CA SER A 55 -4.39 4.50 0.97
C SER A 55 -4.29 5.42 -0.26
N TYR A 56 -5.15 6.43 -0.34
CA TYR A 56 -5.13 7.42 -1.41
C TYR A 56 -3.85 8.27 -1.37
N GLY A 57 -3.54 8.88 -0.23
CA GLY A 57 -2.29 9.63 -0.05
C GLY A 57 -1.04 8.78 -0.29
N LEU A 58 -1.03 7.51 0.18
CA LEU A 58 0.06 6.58 -0.08
C LEU A 58 0.24 6.33 -1.58
N TYR A 59 -0.85 6.07 -2.30
CA TYR A 59 -0.82 5.91 -3.75
C TYR A 59 -0.29 7.16 -4.46
N LEU A 60 -0.67 8.35 -4.03
CA LEU A 60 -0.22 9.58 -4.66
C LEU A 60 1.28 9.87 -4.41
N TRP A 61 1.73 9.73 -3.16
CA TRP A 61 3.03 10.23 -2.72
C TRP A 61 4.17 9.21 -2.78
N HIS A 62 3.89 7.91 -2.81
CA HIS A 62 4.96 6.91 -2.85
C HIS A 62 5.85 7.07 -4.09
N TRP A 63 5.28 7.28 -5.28
CA TRP A 63 6.06 7.35 -6.52
C TRP A 63 7.04 8.53 -6.56
N PRO A 64 6.61 9.80 -6.28
CA PRO A 64 7.54 10.91 -6.13
C PRO A 64 8.65 10.65 -5.10
N ILE A 65 8.31 10.08 -3.94
CA ILE A 65 9.28 9.79 -2.88
C ILE A 65 10.34 8.79 -3.37
N PHE A 66 9.95 7.76 -4.10
CA PHE A 66 10.90 6.79 -4.65
C PHE A 66 11.81 7.40 -5.73
N LEU A 67 11.32 8.38 -6.50
CA LEU A 67 12.13 9.13 -7.45
C LEU A 67 13.12 10.07 -6.76
N PHE A 68 12.67 10.80 -5.72
CA PHE A 68 13.50 11.78 -5.02
C PHE A 68 14.50 11.15 -4.05
N MET A 69 14.13 10.08 -3.37
CA MET A 69 14.99 9.35 -2.45
C MET A 69 15.78 8.29 -3.21
N SER A 70 16.84 8.74 -3.90
CA SER A 70 17.78 7.85 -4.59
C SER A 70 19.03 7.60 -3.74
N PRO A 71 19.77 6.49 -4.00
CA PRO A 71 21.04 6.24 -3.32
C PRO A 71 22.04 7.37 -3.49
N ALA A 72 22.07 8.01 -4.67
CA ALA A 72 22.96 9.14 -4.96
C ALA A 72 22.68 10.39 -4.11
N ARG A 73 21.44 10.58 -3.63
CA ARG A 73 21.03 11.75 -2.85
C ARG A 73 21.02 11.51 -1.35
N THR A 74 20.70 10.29 -0.95
CA THR A 74 20.51 9.92 0.47
C THR A 74 21.71 9.18 1.05
N HIS A 75 22.61 8.67 0.21
CA HIS A 75 23.70 7.76 0.59
C HIS A 75 23.22 6.48 1.32
N LEU A 76 21.93 6.18 1.26
CA LEU A 76 21.34 4.96 1.78
C LEU A 76 21.22 3.92 0.66
N HIS A 77 21.32 2.64 1.03
CA HIS A 77 21.27 1.52 0.10
C HIS A 77 20.42 0.37 0.65
N GLY A 78 19.91 -0.47 -0.25
CA GLY A 78 19.16 -1.68 0.08
C GLY A 78 17.99 -1.42 1.04
N VAL A 79 17.85 -2.31 2.03
CA VAL A 79 16.74 -2.28 3.00
C VAL A 79 16.64 -0.96 3.76
N ALA A 80 17.77 -0.30 4.08
CA ALA A 80 17.75 0.98 4.79
C ALA A 80 17.09 2.08 3.95
N LEU A 81 17.39 2.13 2.65
CA LEU A 81 16.75 3.07 1.74
C LEU A 81 15.25 2.76 1.56
N ASP A 82 14.90 1.49 1.43
CA ASP A 82 13.51 1.08 1.24
C ASP A 82 12.66 1.36 2.47
N LEU A 83 13.17 1.08 3.68
CA LEU A 83 12.51 1.47 4.93
C LEU A 83 12.35 2.99 5.03
N ALA A 84 13.40 3.76 4.70
CA ALA A 84 13.32 5.22 4.73
C ALA A 84 12.26 5.76 3.76
N ARG A 85 12.15 5.19 2.56
CA ARG A 85 11.11 5.53 1.57
C ARG A 85 9.71 5.20 2.05
N VAL A 86 9.51 4.01 2.63
CA VAL A 86 8.21 3.60 3.20
C VAL A 86 7.79 4.54 4.32
N LEU A 87 8.70 4.86 5.25
CA LEU A 87 8.44 5.78 6.35
C LEU A 87 8.10 7.19 5.84
N ALA A 88 8.86 7.69 4.86
CA ALA A 88 8.59 8.97 4.22
C ALA A 88 7.21 8.97 3.53
N ALA A 89 6.85 7.92 2.80
CA ALA A 89 5.56 7.81 2.13
C ALA A 89 4.39 7.79 3.11
N VAL A 90 4.51 7.02 4.20
CA VAL A 90 3.50 6.98 5.27
C VAL A 90 3.36 8.33 5.94
N LEU A 91 4.47 9.01 6.24
CA LEU A 91 4.47 10.33 6.86
C LEU A 91 3.81 11.38 5.96
N VAL A 92 4.23 11.47 4.69
CA VAL A 92 3.66 12.42 3.74
C VAL A 92 2.18 12.13 3.47
N ALA A 93 1.79 10.86 3.33
CA ALA A 93 0.38 10.48 3.19
C ALA A 93 -0.45 10.87 4.41
N HIS A 94 0.08 10.67 5.62
CA HIS A 94 -0.58 11.08 6.86
C HIS A 94 -0.80 12.60 6.91
N LEU A 95 0.22 13.39 6.55
CA LEU A 95 0.12 14.85 6.50
C LEU A 95 -0.83 15.31 5.40
N SER A 96 -0.77 14.70 4.20
CA SER A 96 -1.69 14.95 3.08
C SER A 96 -3.14 14.76 3.49
N LEU A 97 -3.43 13.67 4.21
CA LEU A 97 -4.78 13.39 4.68
C LEU A 97 -5.33 14.54 5.54
N HIS A 98 -4.55 15.02 6.52
CA HIS A 98 -5.01 16.03 7.48
C HIS A 98 -5.01 17.45 6.91
N PHE A 99 -4.03 17.79 6.06
CA PHE A 99 -3.86 19.17 5.57
C PHE A 99 -4.44 19.44 4.19
N VAL A 100 -4.69 18.40 3.39
CA VAL A 100 -5.19 18.55 2.01
C VAL A 100 -6.52 17.87 1.85
N GLU A 101 -6.62 16.58 2.19
CA GLU A 101 -7.80 15.77 1.85
C GLU A 101 -9.00 16.09 2.75
N GLU A 102 -8.82 16.17 4.07
CA GLU A 102 -9.88 16.50 5.03
C GLU A 102 -10.47 17.92 4.82
N PRO A 103 -9.67 18.98 4.61
CA PRO A 103 -10.20 20.31 4.30
C PRO A 103 -11.00 20.36 3.00
N ILE A 104 -10.58 19.61 1.98
CA ILE A 104 -11.31 19.55 0.70
C ILE A 104 -12.63 18.76 0.88
N ARG A 105 -12.59 17.62 1.56
CA ARG A 105 -13.76 16.76 1.80
C ARG A 105 -14.84 17.47 2.63
N SER A 106 -14.44 18.26 3.62
CA SER A 106 -15.37 19.03 4.47
C SER A 106 -15.97 20.23 3.75
N ARG A 107 -15.30 20.79 2.74
CA ARG A 107 -15.79 21.95 1.97
C ARG A 107 -16.90 21.64 0.97
N HIS A 108 -17.10 20.36 0.64
CA HIS A 108 -18.13 19.88 -0.29
C HIS A 108 -19.36 19.26 0.40
N ARG A 109 -19.46 19.35 1.73
CA ARG A 109 -20.67 19.04 2.49
C ARG A 109 -21.34 20.33 2.93
#